data_AF-A0A9E9C473-F1
#
_entry.id   AF-A0A9E9C473-F1
#
_cell.length_a   1.000
_cell.length_b   1.000
_cell.length_c   1.000
_cell.angle_alpha   90.00
_cell.angle_beta   90.00
_cell.angle_gamma   90.00
#
_symmetry.space_group_name_H-M   'P 1'
#
loop_
_entity.id
_entity.type
_entity.pdbx_description
1 polymer ?
#
loop_
_entity_poly.entity_id
_entity_poly.type
_entity_poly.pdbx_seq_one_letter_code
_entity_poly.pdbx_strand_id
1 'polypeptide(L)'
;MQHSLCRSSLRFSSLSLLMASIFSVLLPVNPAVAATSISNYRSRPRDYAVCASGLVGAGVSEAEAAAACGGALYPRDLSACVTRISNNETIAATNALSSCRRARRPVDLASCVVSISDGVSDETTALTVLDYCRRSLLPLRFSSCVTGVRGETALSTAEIMDRCIAASSRPRSVLPNFVPIDQGIPATPSRIDVPDEPEPLFAPPPATEPPLQ
;
A
#
# COMPACT_ATOMS: atom_id res chain seq x y z
N MET A 1 29.17 -46.50 62.46
CA MET A 1 27.83 -46.68 61.86
C MET A 1 27.93 -46.18 60.41
N GLN A 2 28.57 -46.90 59.48
CA GLN A 2 28.14 -48.09 58.73
C GLN A 2 26.87 -47.89 57.87
N HIS A 3 27.14 -47.74 56.55
CA HIS A 3 26.47 -48.30 55.35
C HIS A 3 24.99 -47.89 55.08
N SER A 4 24.53 -47.64 53.85
CA SER A 4 24.85 -48.32 52.59
C SER A 4 24.49 -47.50 51.34
N LEU A 5 25.35 -47.60 50.33
CA LEU A 5 25.15 -47.29 48.91
C LEU A 5 24.67 -48.56 48.17
N CYS A 6 23.82 -48.43 47.16
CA CYS A 6 23.58 -49.42 46.09
C CYS A 6 22.88 -48.65 44.94
N ARG A 7 23.44 -48.30 43.77
CA ARG A 7 24.29 -48.94 42.74
C ARG A 7 23.60 -50.08 41.96
N SER A 8 23.10 -49.78 40.76
CA SER A 8 23.20 -50.65 39.56
C SER A 8 22.58 -49.91 38.35
N SER A 9 23.31 -49.28 37.42
CA SER A 9 24.14 -49.78 36.30
C SER A 9 23.44 -50.61 35.19
N LEU A 10 23.30 -49.94 34.04
CA LEU A 10 23.60 -50.36 32.65
C LEU A 10 22.86 -51.55 32.02
N ARG A 11 22.23 -51.31 30.85
CA ARG A 11 22.47 -52.09 29.61
C ARG A 11 22.36 -51.22 28.35
N PHE A 12 23.46 -51.18 27.60
CA PHE A 12 23.57 -50.79 26.19
C PHE A 12 22.92 -51.85 25.29
N SER A 13 22.34 -51.44 24.15
CA SER A 13 22.26 -52.26 22.93
C SER A 13 22.03 -51.42 21.66
N SER A 14 23.16 -51.17 21.00
CA SER A 14 23.48 -51.18 19.56
C SER A 14 22.38 -51.21 18.48
N LEU A 15 22.47 -50.23 17.57
CA LEU A 15 22.43 -50.26 16.10
C LEU A 15 21.71 -51.40 15.34
N SER A 16 20.83 -51.01 14.40
CA SER A 16 20.79 -51.45 12.97
C SER A 16 19.75 -50.56 12.22
N LEU A 17 20.12 -49.54 11.45
CA LEU A 17 20.46 -49.57 10.01
C LEU A 17 19.44 -50.29 9.11
N LEU A 18 18.51 -49.53 8.50
CA LEU A 18 17.96 -49.77 7.17
C LEU A 18 17.54 -48.43 6.54
N MET A 19 18.53 -47.73 5.97
CA MET A 19 18.30 -46.66 5.00
C MET A 19 18.12 -47.31 3.63
N ALA A 20 16.88 -47.50 3.21
CA ALA A 20 16.57 -47.92 1.85
C ALA A 20 16.61 -46.71 0.92
N SER A 21 17.53 -46.81 -0.03
CA SER A 21 17.88 -45.90 -1.11
C SER A 21 16.72 -45.49 -2.01
N ILE A 22 16.46 -44.18 -2.09
CA ILE A 22 15.78 -43.55 -3.23
C ILE A 22 16.86 -42.78 -3.99
N PHE A 23 17.51 -43.46 -4.92
CA PHE A 23 18.29 -42.82 -5.98
C PHE A 23 17.34 -42.74 -7.18
N SER A 24 16.72 -41.58 -7.39
CA SER A 24 15.92 -41.33 -8.59
C SER A 24 15.97 -39.85 -8.94
N VAL A 25 16.53 -39.61 -10.13
CA VAL A 25 16.37 -38.43 -11.00
C VAL A 25 17.24 -37.21 -10.66
N LEU A 26 18.50 -37.28 -11.10
CA LEU A 26 19.29 -36.12 -11.55
C LEU A 26 18.82 -35.73 -12.97
N LEU A 27 17.66 -35.08 -13.08
CA LEU A 27 17.39 -34.21 -14.22
C LEU A 27 17.61 -32.78 -13.73
N PRO A 28 18.44 -31.95 -14.38
CA PRO A 28 18.38 -30.51 -14.18
C PRO A 28 17.04 -30.04 -14.74
N VAL A 29 15.99 -30.13 -13.94
CA VAL A 29 14.81 -29.29 -14.08
C VAL A 29 15.27 -27.88 -13.74
N ASN A 30 15.98 -27.23 -14.66
CA ASN A 30 16.07 -25.79 -14.63
C ASN A 30 14.62 -25.33 -14.68
N PRO A 31 14.07 -24.70 -13.62
CA PRO A 31 12.82 -24.01 -13.81
C PRO A 31 13.10 -23.03 -14.96
N ALA A 32 12.30 -23.09 -16.02
CA ALA A 32 12.17 -21.94 -16.89
C ALA A 32 11.74 -20.82 -15.95
N VAL A 33 12.71 -20.03 -15.49
CA VAL A 33 12.46 -18.74 -14.89
C VAL A 33 11.84 -17.95 -16.02
N ALA A 34 10.51 -18.02 -16.13
CA ALA A 34 9.75 -16.92 -16.63
C ALA A 34 10.21 -15.75 -15.75
N ALA A 35 11.11 -14.94 -16.29
CA ALA A 35 11.47 -13.65 -15.73
C ALA A 35 10.21 -12.80 -15.82
N THR A 36 9.27 -13.06 -14.91
CA THR A 36 8.22 -12.11 -14.58
C THR A 36 8.99 -10.88 -14.17
N SER A 37 8.88 -9.82 -14.97
CA SER A 37 9.43 -8.50 -14.68
C SER A 37 9.36 -8.25 -13.18
N ILE A 38 10.54 -8.11 -12.56
CA ILE A 38 10.70 -7.94 -11.12
C ILE A 38 9.76 -6.83 -10.68
N SER A 39 8.70 -7.20 -9.97
CA SER A 39 7.78 -6.23 -9.40
C SER A 39 8.57 -5.41 -8.39
N ASN A 40 8.80 -4.13 -8.68
CA ASN A 40 9.46 -3.16 -7.79
C ASN A 40 8.66 -2.87 -6.50
N TYR A 41 7.63 -3.68 -6.22
CA TYR A 41 6.75 -3.58 -5.06
C TYR A 41 7.26 -4.30 -3.80
N ARG A 42 8.45 -4.92 -3.87
CA ARG A 42 9.00 -5.60 -2.70
C ARG A 42 9.69 -4.59 -1.77
N SER A 43 9.03 -4.31 -0.65
CA SER A 43 9.62 -3.55 0.44
C SER A 43 10.96 -4.15 0.88
N ARG A 44 12.00 -3.32 0.98
CA ARG A 44 13.36 -3.71 1.36
C ARG A 44 13.55 -3.60 2.87
N PRO A 45 14.52 -4.28 3.49
CA PRO A 45 14.80 -4.15 4.93
C PRO A 45 14.97 -2.69 5.40
N ARG A 46 15.57 -1.84 4.56
CA ARG A 46 15.73 -0.40 4.84
C ARG A 46 14.38 0.33 4.96
N ASP A 47 13.35 -0.11 4.26
CA ASP A 47 12.03 0.53 4.26
C ASP A 47 11.31 0.29 5.58
N TYR A 48 11.42 -0.92 6.11
CA TYR A 48 10.95 -1.27 7.46
C TYR A 48 11.74 -0.53 8.54
N ALA A 49 13.07 -0.42 8.39
CA ALA A 49 13.91 0.31 9.35
C ALA A 49 13.52 1.79 9.42
N VAL A 50 13.33 2.45 8.26
CA VAL A 50 12.85 3.84 8.17
C VAL A 50 11.44 3.97 8.75
N CYS A 51 10.58 2.97 8.51
CA CYS A 51 9.24 2.98 9.05
C CYS A 51 9.25 2.95 10.58
N ALA A 52 9.96 1.99 11.17
CA ALA A 52 10.00 1.81 12.62
C ALA A 52 10.64 3.02 13.31
N SER A 53 11.77 3.51 12.81
CA SER A 53 12.42 4.68 13.41
C SER A 53 11.57 5.95 13.28
N GLY A 54 10.86 6.11 12.16
CA GLY A 54 9.94 7.24 11.96
C GLY A 54 8.75 7.21 12.93
N LEU A 55 8.14 6.04 13.14
CA LEU A 55 7.02 5.91 14.09
C LEU A 55 7.47 6.08 15.55
N VAL A 56 8.58 5.46 15.94
CA VAL A 56 9.13 5.62 17.30
C VAL A 56 9.55 7.06 17.55
N GLY A 57 10.19 7.72 16.58
CA GLY A 57 10.54 9.13 16.66
C GLY A 57 9.32 10.07 16.76
N ALA A 58 8.16 9.65 16.28
CA ALA A 58 6.89 10.36 16.44
C ALA A 58 6.16 10.05 17.76
N GLY A 59 6.75 9.24 18.65
CA GLY A 59 6.17 8.90 19.94
C GLY A 59 5.25 7.66 19.95
N VAL A 60 5.25 6.86 18.87
CA VAL A 60 4.56 5.56 18.86
C VAL A 60 5.42 4.52 19.61
N SER A 61 4.80 3.63 20.39
CA SER A 61 5.54 2.57 21.09
C SER A 61 6.28 1.65 20.12
N GLU A 62 7.44 1.11 20.52
CA GLU A 62 8.25 0.22 19.68
C GLU A 62 7.46 -1.01 19.22
N ALA A 63 6.65 -1.60 20.10
CA ALA A 63 5.83 -2.76 19.79
C ALA A 63 4.75 -2.44 18.74
N GLU A 64 4.06 -1.30 18.88
CA GLU A 64 3.06 -0.86 17.91
C GLU A 64 3.70 -0.48 16.57
N ALA A 65 4.86 0.19 16.60
CA ALA A 65 5.62 0.53 15.41
C ALA A 65 6.06 -0.73 14.65
N ALA A 66 6.59 -1.74 15.34
CA ALA A 66 6.97 -3.02 14.74
C ALA A 66 5.76 -3.72 14.11
N ALA A 67 4.64 -3.80 14.81
CA ALA A 67 3.41 -4.40 14.30
C ALA A 67 2.85 -3.65 13.08
N ALA A 68 2.83 -2.31 13.14
CA ALA A 68 2.32 -1.47 12.07
C ALA A 68 3.19 -1.57 10.81
N CYS A 69 4.51 -1.45 10.95
CA CYS A 69 5.45 -1.53 9.83
C CYS A 69 5.50 -2.94 9.24
N GLY A 70 5.46 -3.99 10.07
CA GLY A 70 5.43 -5.39 9.62
C GLY A 70 4.14 -5.74 8.85
N GLY A 71 3.02 -5.11 9.20
CA GLY A 71 1.75 -5.26 8.49
C GLY A 71 1.53 -4.32 7.31
N ALA A 72 2.45 -3.40 7.04
CA ALA A 72 2.28 -2.39 5.99
C ALA A 72 2.71 -2.93 4.61
N LEU A 73 1.87 -2.69 3.60
CA LEU A 73 2.23 -2.96 2.20
C LEU A 73 3.34 -2.00 1.72
N TYR A 74 3.30 -0.73 2.17
CA TYR A 74 4.31 0.30 1.89
C TYR A 74 4.79 0.92 3.22
N PRO A 75 5.81 0.33 3.88
CA PRO A 75 6.28 0.81 5.18
C PRO A 75 6.76 2.27 5.16
N ARG A 76 7.48 2.68 4.11
CA ARG A 76 7.94 4.08 3.97
C ARG A 76 6.79 5.07 3.93
N ASP A 77 5.78 4.79 3.10
CA ASP A 77 4.63 5.67 2.92
C ASP A 77 3.81 5.75 4.20
N LEU A 78 3.69 4.63 4.93
CA LEU A 78 3.04 4.60 6.23
C LEU A 78 3.72 5.56 7.22
N SER A 79 5.04 5.42 7.41
CA SER A 79 5.76 6.31 8.33
C SER A 79 5.76 7.75 7.87
N ALA A 80 5.91 8.01 6.57
CA ALA A 80 5.86 9.36 6.01
C ALA A 80 4.49 10.00 6.21
N CYS A 81 3.41 9.22 6.13
CA CYS A 81 2.07 9.72 6.42
C CYS A 81 1.94 10.16 7.89
N VAL A 82 2.37 9.31 8.82
CA VAL A 82 2.26 9.58 10.27
C VAL A 82 3.10 10.78 10.65
N THR A 83 4.39 10.78 10.30
CA THR A 83 5.30 11.86 10.70
C THR A 83 4.88 13.20 10.13
N ARG A 84 4.42 13.26 8.87
CA ARG A 84 3.91 14.51 8.28
C ARG A 84 2.70 15.06 9.01
N ILE A 85 1.79 14.20 9.47
CA ILE A 85 0.60 14.64 10.21
C ILE A 85 0.97 15.05 11.64
N SER A 86 1.79 14.26 12.34
CA SER A 86 2.15 14.53 13.73
C SER A 86 3.07 15.74 13.90
N ASN A 87 3.83 16.12 12.86
CA ASN A 87 4.71 17.29 12.88
C ASN A 87 3.95 18.63 12.99
N ASN A 88 2.64 18.67 12.76
CA ASN A 88 1.82 19.87 13.01
C ASN A 88 1.44 20.01 14.50
N GLU A 89 1.85 19.06 15.36
CA GLU A 89 1.60 19.01 16.81
C GLU A 89 0.13 18.93 17.25
N THR A 90 -0.83 19.17 16.35
CA THR A 90 -2.28 19.16 16.62
C THR A 90 -2.88 17.76 16.66
N ILE A 91 -2.24 16.77 16.03
CA ILE A 91 -2.74 15.39 15.91
C ILE A 91 -1.70 14.43 16.46
N ALA A 92 -2.05 13.70 17.52
CA ALA A 92 -1.19 12.66 18.08
C ALA A 92 -0.78 11.61 17.03
N ALA A 93 0.47 11.15 17.08
CA ALA A 93 1.01 10.18 16.12
C ALA A 93 0.23 8.86 16.10
N THR A 94 -0.36 8.44 17.22
CA THR A 94 -1.22 7.24 17.31
C THR A 94 -2.53 7.43 16.54
N ASN A 95 -3.15 8.61 16.62
CA ASN A 95 -4.35 8.97 15.85
C ASN A 95 -4.03 8.98 14.34
N ALA A 96 -2.91 9.63 13.97
CA ALA A 96 -2.41 9.64 12.60
C ALA A 96 -2.13 8.21 12.09
N LEU A 97 -1.44 7.37 12.88
CA LEU A 97 -1.12 5.98 12.55
C LEU A 97 -2.38 5.17 12.28
N SER A 98 -3.40 5.30 13.13
CA SER A 98 -4.68 4.61 12.95
C SER A 98 -5.28 4.93 11.57
N SER A 99 -5.23 6.19 11.15
CA SER A 99 -5.79 6.66 9.88
C SER A 99 -4.92 6.31 8.68
N CYS A 100 -3.61 6.50 8.77
CA CYS A 100 -2.65 6.18 7.72
C CYS A 100 -2.67 4.68 7.36
N ARG A 101 -2.77 3.79 8.35
CA ARG A 101 -2.83 2.33 8.12
C ARG A 101 -4.08 1.89 7.36
N ARG A 102 -5.17 2.65 7.46
CA ARG A 102 -6.45 2.38 6.76
C ARG A 102 -6.50 3.00 5.36
N ALA A 103 -5.60 3.93 5.06
CA ALA A 103 -5.59 4.63 3.78
C ALA A 103 -4.89 3.81 2.70
N ARG A 104 -5.51 3.73 1.51
CA ARG A 104 -4.88 3.10 0.33
C ARG A 104 -3.70 3.92 -0.22
N ARG A 105 -3.68 5.22 0.06
CA ARG A 105 -2.65 6.18 -0.38
C ARG A 105 -2.23 7.05 0.81
N PRO A 106 -1.36 6.55 1.70
CA PRO A 106 -1.00 7.25 2.93
C PRO A 106 -0.40 8.65 2.68
N VAL A 107 0.44 8.79 1.65
CA VAL A 107 1.09 10.08 1.32
C VAL A 107 0.08 11.14 0.85
N ASP A 108 -0.94 10.73 0.10
CA ASP A 108 -2.02 11.63 -0.35
C ASP A 108 -2.91 12.05 0.83
N LEU A 109 -3.20 11.11 1.74
CA LEU A 109 -3.92 11.41 2.99
C LEU A 109 -3.17 12.48 3.80
N ALA A 110 -1.89 12.29 4.06
CA ALA A 110 -1.10 13.24 4.84
C ALA A 110 -1.02 14.62 4.17
N SER A 111 -0.85 14.65 2.84
CA SER A 111 -0.87 15.92 2.09
C SER A 111 -2.21 16.63 2.22
N CYS A 112 -3.32 15.89 2.14
CA CYS A 112 -4.66 16.45 2.34
C CYS A 112 -4.82 17.08 3.72
N VAL A 113 -4.41 16.36 4.77
CA VAL A 113 -4.54 16.82 6.16
C VAL A 113 -3.70 18.05 6.40
N VAL A 114 -2.41 18.02 6.04
CA VAL A 114 -1.50 19.15 6.25
C VAL A 114 -1.98 20.40 5.51
N SER A 115 -2.48 20.26 4.27
CA SER A 115 -2.98 21.42 3.51
C SER A 115 -4.24 22.05 4.11
N ILE A 116 -5.17 21.26 4.65
CA ILE A 116 -6.42 21.80 5.19
C ILE A 116 -6.23 22.31 6.64
N SER A 117 -5.39 21.63 7.41
CA SER A 117 -5.07 21.96 8.80
C SER A 117 -4.03 23.08 8.94
N ASP A 118 -3.58 23.68 7.84
CA ASP A 118 -2.74 24.87 7.90
C ASP A 118 -3.47 25.99 8.66
N GLY A 119 -2.83 26.51 9.71
CA GLY A 119 -3.41 27.48 10.63
C GLY A 119 -4.49 26.95 11.59
N VAL A 120 -4.76 25.64 11.63
CA VAL A 120 -5.69 25.04 12.60
C VAL A 120 -4.94 24.66 13.87
N SER A 121 -5.31 25.25 15.00
CA SER A 121 -4.68 24.99 16.31
C SER A 121 -5.47 24.03 17.20
N ASP A 122 -6.73 23.76 16.82
CA ASP A 122 -7.64 22.93 17.60
C ASP A 122 -7.60 21.46 17.17
N GLU A 123 -7.34 20.57 18.13
CA GLU A 123 -7.27 19.11 17.90
C GLU A 123 -8.57 18.56 17.33
N THR A 124 -9.74 19.01 17.82
CA THR A 124 -11.02 18.46 17.36
C THR A 124 -11.28 18.76 15.88
N THR A 125 -10.91 19.96 15.44
CA THR A 125 -10.99 20.38 14.04
C THR A 125 -9.97 19.61 13.19
N ALA A 126 -8.74 19.44 13.68
CA ALA A 126 -7.71 18.69 12.97
C ALA A 126 -8.08 17.20 12.80
N LEU A 127 -8.66 16.57 13.83
CA LEU A 127 -9.19 15.21 13.75
C LEU A 127 -10.38 15.10 12.80
N THR A 128 -11.23 16.13 12.73
CA THR A 128 -12.31 16.21 11.75
C THR A 128 -11.77 16.23 10.33
N VAL A 129 -10.78 17.09 10.05
CA VAL A 129 -10.07 17.14 8.76
C VAL A 129 -9.47 15.78 8.40
N LEU A 130 -8.85 15.09 9.36
CA LEU A 130 -8.29 13.75 9.18
C LEU A 130 -9.37 12.75 8.73
N ASP A 131 -10.57 12.79 9.32
CA ASP A 131 -11.67 11.91 8.90
C ASP A 131 -12.17 12.24 7.48
N TYR A 132 -12.35 13.52 7.15
CA TYR A 132 -12.75 13.93 5.79
C TYR A 132 -11.75 13.49 4.73
N CYS A 133 -10.45 13.73 4.97
CA CYS A 133 -9.38 13.32 4.07
C CYS A 133 -9.35 11.79 3.89
N ARG A 134 -9.60 11.02 4.95
CA ARG A 134 -9.66 9.55 4.91
C ARG A 134 -10.87 9.03 4.13
N ARG A 135 -12.02 9.71 4.23
CA ARG A 135 -13.26 9.33 3.54
C ARG A 135 -13.26 9.75 2.07
N SER A 136 -12.44 10.73 1.70
CA SER A 136 -12.27 11.13 0.31
C SER A 136 -11.61 10.03 -0.53
N LEU A 137 -12.20 9.74 -1.68
CA LEU A 137 -11.60 8.83 -2.68
C LEU A 137 -10.36 9.44 -3.35
N LEU A 138 -10.26 10.78 -3.34
CA LEU A 138 -9.17 11.55 -3.95
C LEU A 138 -8.72 12.66 -2.99
N PRO A 139 -7.91 12.33 -1.97
CA PRO A 139 -7.55 13.27 -0.91
C PRO A 139 -6.95 14.57 -1.42
N LEU A 140 -6.06 14.52 -2.42
CA LEU A 140 -5.44 15.72 -3.01
C LEU A 140 -6.47 16.65 -3.69
N ARG A 141 -7.40 16.10 -4.47
CA ARG A 141 -8.45 16.91 -5.11
C ARG A 141 -9.37 17.54 -4.06
N PHE A 142 -9.66 16.79 -3.01
CA PHE A 142 -10.47 17.28 -1.90
C PHE A 142 -9.79 18.44 -1.17
N SER A 143 -8.51 18.33 -0.81
CA SER A 143 -7.80 19.44 -0.16
C SER A 143 -7.67 20.66 -1.06
N SER A 144 -7.39 20.50 -2.36
CA SER A 144 -7.38 21.62 -3.31
C SER A 144 -8.74 22.32 -3.41
N CYS A 145 -9.84 21.57 -3.36
CA CYS A 145 -11.19 22.15 -3.31
C CYS A 145 -11.36 22.99 -2.04
N VAL A 146 -10.98 22.44 -0.88
CA VAL A 146 -11.18 23.11 0.41
C VAL A 146 -10.34 24.37 0.51
N THR A 147 -9.04 24.31 0.21
CA THR A 147 -8.15 25.46 0.32
C THR A 147 -8.43 26.51 -0.74
N GLY A 148 -8.80 26.10 -1.96
CA GLY A 148 -9.18 27.02 -3.04
C GLY A 148 -10.48 27.78 -2.75
N VAL A 149 -11.50 27.13 -2.18
CA VAL A 149 -12.77 27.79 -1.83
C VAL A 149 -12.65 28.66 -0.57
N ARG A 150 -11.79 28.28 0.38
CA ARG A 150 -11.56 29.03 1.62
C ARG A 150 -11.05 30.46 1.36
N GLY A 151 -10.22 30.66 0.34
CA GLY A 151 -9.69 31.98 -0.01
C GLY A 151 -10.72 32.94 -0.62
N GLU A 152 -11.82 32.41 -1.15
CA GLU A 152 -12.76 33.15 -2.01
C GLU A 152 -14.17 33.31 -1.40
N THR A 153 -14.41 32.73 -0.22
CA THR A 153 -15.75 32.69 0.38
C THR A 153 -15.72 32.97 1.88
N ALA A 154 -16.83 33.43 2.44
CA ALA A 154 -17.03 33.60 3.89
C ALA A 154 -17.56 32.32 4.58
N LEU A 155 -17.57 31.18 3.88
CA LEU A 155 -18.04 29.91 4.44
C LEU A 155 -17.07 29.40 5.49
N SER A 156 -17.59 28.72 6.52
CA SER A 156 -16.75 28.03 7.49
C SER A 156 -16.01 26.85 6.84
N THR A 157 -14.84 26.49 7.39
CA THR A 157 -14.08 25.32 6.91
C THR A 157 -14.94 24.04 6.90
N ALA A 158 -15.80 23.85 7.90
CA ALA A 158 -16.71 22.72 7.96
C ALA A 158 -17.69 22.69 6.78
N GLU A 159 -18.34 23.82 6.49
CA GLU A 159 -19.26 23.93 5.35
C GLU A 159 -18.55 23.69 4.02
N ILE A 160 -17.33 24.21 3.86
CA ILE A 160 -16.53 23.99 2.65
C ILE A 160 -16.19 22.50 2.48
N MET A 161 -15.76 21.83 3.54
CA MET A 161 -15.47 20.39 3.53
C MET A 161 -16.71 19.58 3.11
N ASP A 162 -17.89 19.90 3.66
CA ASP A 162 -19.15 19.25 3.29
C ASP A 162 -19.51 19.41 1.81
N ARG A 163 -19.32 20.62 1.25
CA ARG A 163 -19.57 20.88 -0.17
C ARG A 163 -18.57 20.14 -1.07
N CYS A 164 -17.28 20.16 -0.70
CA CYS A 164 -16.21 19.53 -1.47
C CYS A 164 -16.32 18.00 -1.47
N ILE A 165 -16.65 17.37 -0.33
CA ILE A 165 -16.79 15.91 -0.26
C ILE A 165 -17.99 15.46 -1.10
N ALA A 166 -19.12 16.17 -1.05
CA ALA A 166 -20.32 15.87 -1.83
C ALA A 166 -20.09 16.01 -3.35
N ALA A 167 -19.28 16.97 -3.78
CA ALA A 167 -18.90 17.11 -5.19
C ALA A 167 -17.99 15.96 -5.68
N SER A 168 -17.25 15.31 -4.78
CA SER A 168 -16.36 14.19 -5.11
C SER A 168 -17.09 12.85 -5.27
N SER A 169 -18.24 12.70 -4.61
CA SER A 169 -19.04 11.46 -4.58
C SER A 169 -20.08 11.36 -5.70
N ARG A 170 -20.03 12.24 -6.71
CA ARG A 170 -20.97 12.22 -7.84
C ARG A 170 -20.83 10.87 -8.59
N PRO A 171 -21.84 9.97 -8.54
CA PRO A 171 -21.81 8.77 -9.36
C PRO A 171 -21.77 9.22 -10.82
N ARG A 172 -20.87 8.63 -11.60
CA ARG A 172 -20.93 8.72 -13.07
C ARG A 172 -22.17 7.95 -13.51
N SER A 173 -23.37 8.48 -13.30
CA SER A 173 -24.54 8.07 -14.06
C SER A 173 -24.39 8.64 -15.47
N VAL A 174 -23.41 8.11 -16.21
CA VAL A 174 -23.26 8.29 -17.67
C VAL A 174 -23.19 6.90 -18.28
N LEU A 175 -24.16 6.07 -17.95
CA LEU A 175 -24.65 5.01 -18.82
C LEU A 175 -26.16 4.99 -18.59
N PRO A 176 -26.99 5.28 -19.62
CA PRO A 176 -28.41 5.00 -19.51
C PRO A 176 -28.55 3.50 -19.28
N ASN A 177 -29.03 3.11 -18.10
CA ASN A 177 -29.36 1.71 -17.81
C ASN A 177 -30.75 1.39 -18.38
N PHE A 178 -30.92 1.62 -19.67
CA PHE A 178 -32.09 1.22 -20.44
C PHE A 178 -31.60 0.73 -21.80
N VAL A 179 -31.09 -0.49 -21.84
CA VAL A 179 -31.29 -1.31 -23.03
C VAL A 179 -32.62 -2.04 -22.79
N PRO A 180 -33.69 -1.74 -23.54
CA PRO A 180 -34.89 -2.56 -23.50
C PRO A 180 -34.49 -3.99 -23.85
N ILE A 181 -34.78 -4.95 -22.96
CA ILE A 181 -34.50 -6.39 -23.14
C ILE A 181 -35.26 -6.98 -24.36
N ASP A 182 -36.15 -6.21 -24.97
CA ASP A 182 -36.98 -6.63 -26.11
C ASP A 182 -36.29 -6.50 -27.47
N GLN A 183 -35.03 -6.04 -27.52
CA GLN A 183 -34.23 -6.06 -28.75
C GLN A 183 -33.18 -7.16 -28.65
N GLY A 184 -33.62 -8.39 -28.98
CA GLY A 184 -32.87 -9.63 -29.12
C GLY A 184 -31.36 -9.53 -28.85
N ILE A 185 -30.97 -9.79 -27.60
CA ILE A 185 -29.58 -10.10 -27.27
C ILE A 185 -29.30 -11.49 -27.85
N PRO A 186 -28.39 -11.68 -28.82
CA PRO A 186 -27.99 -13.01 -29.22
C PRO A 186 -27.38 -13.72 -28.02
N ALA A 187 -27.88 -14.92 -27.69
CA ALA A 187 -27.47 -15.72 -26.54
C ALA A 187 -26.02 -16.27 -26.63
N THR A 188 -25.27 -15.86 -27.66
CA THR A 188 -23.87 -16.20 -27.86
C THR A 188 -23.01 -14.97 -27.62
N PRO A 189 -22.01 -15.02 -26.72
CA PRO A 189 -21.01 -13.97 -26.67
C PRO A 189 -20.30 -13.93 -28.02
N SER A 190 -20.46 -12.83 -28.76
CA SER A 190 -19.60 -12.56 -29.91
C SER A 190 -18.18 -12.44 -29.38
N ARG A 191 -17.35 -13.43 -29.73
CA ARG A 191 -15.91 -13.33 -29.60
C ARG A 191 -15.51 -12.07 -30.37
N ILE A 192 -14.96 -11.08 -29.67
CA ILE A 192 -14.25 -10.01 -30.37
C ILE A 192 -13.03 -10.70 -30.97
N ASP A 193 -13.06 -10.95 -32.28
CA ASP A 193 -11.85 -11.24 -33.03
C ASP A 193 -11.02 -9.95 -32.97
N VAL A 194 -10.12 -9.90 -31.99
CA VAL A 194 -9.04 -8.91 -31.98
C VAL A 194 -8.17 -9.31 -33.17
N PRO A 195 -8.00 -8.43 -34.18
CA PRO A 195 -7.03 -8.68 -35.24
C PRO A 195 -5.68 -8.96 -34.60
N ASP A 196 -5.15 -10.17 -34.81
CA ASP A 196 -3.74 -10.42 -34.59
C ASP A 196 -2.96 -9.45 -35.48
N GLU A 197 -1.90 -8.88 -34.89
CA GLU A 197 -0.90 -8.02 -35.52
C GLU A 197 -1.16 -6.50 -35.48
N PRO A 198 -0.57 -5.77 -34.50
CA PRO A 198 -0.28 -4.37 -34.71
C PRO A 198 0.90 -4.26 -35.70
N GLU A 199 0.66 -3.63 -36.85
CA GLU A 199 1.74 -3.13 -37.72
C GLU A 199 2.72 -2.30 -36.87
N PRO A 200 4.04 -2.50 -37.02
CA PRO A 200 5.04 -1.68 -36.33
C PRO A 200 5.00 -0.25 -36.89
N LEU A 201 4.36 0.65 -36.15
CA LEU A 201 4.18 2.08 -36.48
C LEU A 201 5.46 2.93 -36.40
N PHE A 202 6.64 2.32 -36.24
CA PHE A 202 7.91 3.05 -36.24
C PHE A 202 9.00 2.22 -36.93
N ALA A 203 9.26 2.54 -38.19
CA ALA A 203 10.56 2.23 -38.78
C ALA A 203 11.64 3.02 -38.00
N PRO A 204 12.75 2.38 -37.58
CA PRO A 204 13.85 3.11 -36.97
C PRO A 204 14.41 4.14 -37.97
N PRO A 205 14.81 5.34 -37.52
CA PRO A 205 15.49 6.29 -38.39
C PRO A 205 16.79 5.68 -38.93
N PRO A 206 17.20 6.01 -40.17
CA PRO A 206 18.44 5.50 -40.74
C PRO A 206 19.62 5.89 -39.85
N ALA A 207 20.48 4.91 -39.57
CA ALA A 207 21.70 5.14 -38.80
C ALA A 207 22.58 6.15 -39.54
N THR A 208 22.79 7.31 -38.94
CA THR A 208 23.84 8.24 -39.37
C THR A 208 25.19 7.64 -38.98
N GLU A 209 25.96 7.19 -39.96
CA GLU A 209 27.35 6.80 -39.77
C GLU A 209 28.16 7.98 -39.18
N PRO A 210 29.01 7.76 -38.16
CA PRO A 210 29.97 8.75 -37.73
C PRO A 210 31.01 8.99 -38.83
N PRO A 211 31.47 10.23 -39.05
CA PRO A 211 32.59 10.49 -39.95
C PRO A 211 33.85 9.84 -39.41
N LEU A 212 34.54 9.09 -40.28
CA LEU A 212 35.88 8.55 -40.07
C LEU A 212 36.86 9.71 -39.86
N GLN A 213 37.40 9.82 -38.65
CA GLN A 213 38.61 10.58 -38.30
C GLN A 213 39.49 9.67 -37.47
#